data_AF-A0A838U221-F1
#
_entry.id   AF-A0A838U221-F1
#
_cell.length_a   1.000
_cell.length_b   1.000
_cell.length_c   1.000
_cell.angle_alpha   90.00
_cell.angle_beta   90.00
_cell.angle_gamma   90.00
#
_symmetry.space_group_name_H-M   'P 1'
#
loop_
_entity.id
_entity.type
_entity.pdbx_description
1 polymer ?
#
loop_
_entity_poly.entity_id
_entity_poly.type
_entity_poly.pdbx_seq_one_letter_code
_entity_poly.pdbx_strand_id
1 'polypeptide(L)'
;TIKQIFPEINETLEAIIFDKSLKTMIKVPVSEIVKKIPDAQDGKLLVLDGIITQRLVEAANKAGIQYIIGHRTSSLKRPISEIQIKTFSDVGLNN
;
A
#
# COMPACT_ATOMS: atom_id res chain seq x y z
N THR A 1 6.41 -7.75 -12.36
CA THR A 1 6.17 -8.33 -11.01
C THR A 1 6.50 -7.31 -9.92
N ILE A 2 5.91 -7.37 -8.72
CA ILE A 2 6.19 -6.42 -7.60
C ILE A 2 7.70 -6.28 -7.34
N LYS A 3 8.48 -7.35 -7.53
CA LYS A 3 9.96 -7.36 -7.48
C LYS A 3 10.66 -6.33 -8.37
N GLN A 4 10.09 -5.98 -9.52
CA GLN A 4 10.66 -4.99 -10.45
C GLN A 4 10.28 -3.56 -10.08
N ILE A 5 9.11 -3.40 -9.44
CA ILE A 5 8.60 -2.10 -9.02
C ILE A 5 9.25 -1.67 -7.71
N PHE A 6 9.62 -2.63 -6.86
CA PHE A 6 10.30 -2.37 -5.59
C PHE A 6 11.47 -1.38 -5.70
N PRO A 7 12.50 -1.59 -6.55
CA PRO A 7 13.59 -0.63 -6.69
C PRO A 7 13.16 0.73 -7.29
N GLU A 8 12.05 0.81 -8.02
CA GLU A 8 11.55 2.07 -8.60
C GLU A 8 10.80 2.93 -7.59
N ILE A 9 10.25 2.32 -6.53
CA ILE A 9 9.53 3.02 -5.47
C ILE A 9 10.35 3.14 -4.19
N ASN A 10 11.38 2.31 -4.03
CA ASN A 10 12.24 2.32 -2.86
C ASN A 10 12.99 3.64 -2.80
N GLU A 11 12.85 4.35 -1.67
CA GLU A 11 13.38 5.69 -1.41
C GLU A 11 12.72 6.83 -2.20
N THR A 12 11.59 6.59 -2.88
CA THR A 12 10.86 7.64 -3.61
C THR A 12 9.69 8.24 -2.83
N LEU A 13 9.29 7.65 -1.70
CA LEU A 13 8.10 8.06 -0.94
C LEU A 13 6.82 8.03 -1.79
N GLU A 14 6.76 7.09 -2.73
CA GLU A 14 5.60 6.88 -3.61
C GLU A 14 4.75 5.70 -3.17
N ALA A 15 3.48 5.75 -3.56
CA ALA A 15 2.50 4.70 -3.36
C ALA A 15 1.84 4.32 -4.69
N ILE A 16 1.63 3.01 -4.84
CA ILE A 16 1.05 2.40 -6.02
C ILE A 16 -0.12 1.52 -5.62
N ILE A 17 -1.25 1.70 -6.29
CA ILE A 17 -2.43 0.85 -6.15
C ILE A 17 -2.46 -0.12 -7.33
N PHE A 18 -2.68 -1.39 -7.02
CA PHE A 18 -2.79 -2.48 -7.95
C PHE A 18 -4.21 -3.07 -7.93
N ASP A 19 -4.67 -3.42 -9.12
CA ASP A 19 -5.84 -4.26 -9.38
C ASP A 19 -5.56 -5.74 -8.98
N LYS A 20 -6.61 -6.58 -8.94
CA LYS A 20 -6.54 -8.05 -8.77
C LYS A 20 -5.52 -8.80 -9.66
N SER A 21 -5.15 -8.20 -10.79
CA SER A 21 -4.24 -8.71 -11.82
C SER A 21 -2.80 -8.21 -11.62
N LEU A 22 -2.50 -7.57 -10.49
CA LEU A 22 -1.22 -6.91 -10.19
C LEU A 22 -0.84 -5.84 -11.22
N LYS A 23 -1.84 -5.19 -11.83
CA LYS A 23 -1.66 -4.09 -12.77
C LYS A 23 -1.73 -2.77 -12.03
N THR A 24 -0.73 -1.91 -12.25
CA THR A 24 -0.69 -0.55 -11.69
C THR A 24 -1.90 0.25 -12.18
N MET A 25 -2.77 0.66 -11.25
CA MET A 25 -3.88 1.58 -11.54
C MET A 25 -3.46 3.02 -11.33
N ILE A 26 -2.86 3.31 -10.18
CA ILE A 26 -2.49 4.66 -9.75
C ILE A 26 -1.11 4.61 -9.12
N LYS A 27 -0.26 5.57 -9.47
CA LYS A 27 1.03 5.84 -8.83
C LYS A 27 1.06 7.32 -8.43
N VAL A 28 1.16 7.59 -7.13
CA VAL A 28 1.18 8.95 -6.57
C VAL A 28 2.06 8.99 -5.31
N PRO A 29 2.52 10.17 -4.86
CA PRO A 29 3.22 10.31 -3.60
C PRO A 29 2.41 9.77 -2.41
N VAL A 30 3.08 9.22 -1.39
CA VAL A 30 2.46 8.75 -0.14
C VAL A 30 1.66 9.86 0.57
N SER A 31 2.05 11.12 0.38
CA SER A 31 1.30 12.27 0.90
C SER A 31 -0.08 12.45 0.23
N GLU A 32 -0.22 12.03 -1.02
CA GLU A 32 -1.45 12.19 -1.82
C GLU A 32 -2.30 10.92 -1.87
N ILE A 33 -1.72 9.75 -1.57
CA ILE A 33 -2.40 8.47 -1.67
C ILE A 33 -3.71 8.41 -0.86
N VAL A 34 -3.75 9.05 0.31
CA VAL A 34 -4.95 9.09 1.17
C VAL A 34 -6.14 9.79 0.46
N LYS A 35 -5.85 10.71 -0.46
CA LYS A 35 -6.86 11.41 -1.27
C LYS A 35 -7.23 10.64 -2.54
N LYS A 36 -6.28 9.87 -3.09
CA LYS A 36 -6.42 9.13 -4.36
C LYS A 36 -6.92 7.69 -4.19
N ILE A 37 -6.74 7.10 -3.02
CA ILE A 37 -7.25 5.76 -2.66
C ILE A 37 -8.75 5.61 -2.95
N PRO A 38 -9.62 6.58 -2.57
CA PRO A 38 -11.06 6.51 -2.88
C PRO A 38 -11.38 6.49 -4.38
N ASP A 39 -10.51 7.07 -5.22
CA ASP A 39 -10.68 7.06 -6.69
C ASP A 39 -10.33 5.68 -7.28
N ALA A 40 -9.59 4.85 -6.55
CA ALA A 40 -9.16 3.53 -6.96
C ALA A 40 -10.13 2.43 -6.49
N GLN A 41 -11.40 2.50 -6.91
CA GLN A 41 -12.45 1.54 -6.50
C GLN A 41 -12.14 0.07 -6.85
N ASP A 42 -11.35 -0.19 -7.89
CA ASP A 42 -10.90 -1.55 -8.27
C ASP A 42 -9.57 -1.95 -7.63
N GLY A 43 -8.99 -1.08 -6.80
CA GLY A 43 -7.73 -1.32 -6.10
C GLY A 43 -7.88 -2.44 -5.07
N LYS A 44 -7.08 -3.50 -5.20
CA LYS A 44 -7.03 -4.62 -4.24
C LYS A 44 -5.79 -4.61 -3.38
N LEU A 45 -4.67 -4.15 -3.93
CA LEU A 45 -3.37 -4.14 -3.28
C LEU A 45 -2.79 -2.73 -3.33
N LEU A 46 -2.45 -2.18 -2.16
CA LEU A 46 -1.71 -0.94 -2.02
C LEU A 46 -0.26 -1.27 -1.67
N VAL A 47 0.69 -0.73 -2.42
CA VAL A 47 2.11 -0.79 -2.09
C VAL A 47 2.60 0.63 -1.87
N LEU A 48 3.35 0.89 -0.81
CA LEU A 48 3.91 2.20 -0.55
C LEU A 48 5.34 2.12 -0.02
N ASP A 49 6.15 3.08 -0.42
CA ASP A 49 7.46 3.28 0.19
C ASP A 49 7.35 4.25 1.35
N GLY A 50 7.11 3.69 2.54
CA GLY A 50 6.99 4.48 3.75
C GLY A 50 6.42 3.72 4.93
N ILE A 51 6.04 4.47 5.96
CA ILE A 51 5.45 3.94 7.18
C ILE A 51 3.94 3.78 6.98
N ILE A 52 3.46 2.56 7.17
CA ILE A 52 2.03 2.25 7.21
C ILE A 52 1.48 2.81 8.53
N THR A 53 0.68 3.87 8.40
CA THR A 53 0.00 4.53 9.52
C THR A 53 -1.46 4.11 9.61
N GLN A 54 -2.08 4.29 10.77
CA GLN A 54 -3.50 3.94 10.96
C GLN A 54 -4.43 4.72 10.01
N ARG A 55 -4.15 6.01 9.78
CA ARG A 55 -4.93 6.85 8.85
C ARG A 55 -4.91 6.31 7.42
N LEU A 56 -3.78 5.77 6.98
CA LEU A 56 -3.65 5.14 5.67
C LEU A 56 -4.49 3.86 5.57
N VAL A 57 -4.42 3.01 6.60
CA VAL A 57 -5.20 1.77 6.69
C VAL A 57 -6.69 2.07 6.66
N GLU A 58 -7.15 3.08 7.40
CA GLU A 58 -8.56 3.50 7.39
C GLU A 58 -9.02 4.00 6.01
N ALA A 59 -8.19 4.78 5.32
CA ALA A 59 -8.50 5.24 3.97
C ALA A 59 -8.58 4.07 2.98
N ALA A 60 -7.62 3.14 3.05
CA ALA A 60 -7.59 1.93 2.23
C ALA A 60 -8.81 1.04 2.49
N ASN A 61 -9.24 0.91 3.74
CA ASN A 61 -10.45 0.16 4.13
C ASN A 61 -11.71 0.75 3.52
N LYS A 62 -11.85 2.08 3.54
CA LYS A 62 -12.98 2.75 2.91
C LYS A 62 -13.03 2.58 1.39
N ALA A 63 -11.88 2.42 0.75
CA ALA A 63 -11.80 2.16 -0.69
C ALA A 63 -11.95 0.68 -1.08
N GLY A 64 -11.99 -0.24 -0.11
CA GLY A 64 -12.11 -1.68 -0.38
C GLY A 64 -10.78 -2.37 -0.74
N ILE A 65 -9.65 -1.74 -0.43
CA ILE A 65 -8.33 -2.37 -0.55
C ILE A 65 -8.22 -3.47 0.49
N GLN A 66 -7.73 -4.64 0.08
CA GLN A 66 -7.62 -5.82 0.94
C GLN A 66 -6.19 -6.05 1.44
N TYR A 67 -5.19 -5.54 0.73
CA TYR A 67 -3.79 -5.76 1.04
C TYR A 67 -3.02 -4.44 1.03
N ILE A 68 -2.18 -4.23 2.05
CA ILE A 68 -1.27 -3.09 2.14
C ILE A 68 0.14 -3.61 2.37
N ILE A 69 1.08 -3.23 1.50
CA ILE A 69 2.50 -3.53 1.62
C ILE A 69 3.28 -2.23 1.79
N GLY A 70 4.12 -2.15 2.80
CA GLY A 70 4.95 -0.97 3.02
C GLY A 70 6.33 -1.27 3.56
N HIS A 71 7.12 -0.22 3.81
CA HIS A 71 8.47 -0.38 4.32
C HIS A 71 8.45 -0.81 5.79
N ARG A 72 7.64 -0.12 6.60
CA ARG A 72 7.47 -0.43 8.03
C ARG A 72 6.03 -0.18 8.45
N THR A 73 5.59 -0.82 9.51
CA THR A 73 4.32 -0.51 10.17
C THR A 73 4.56 0.34 11.41
N SER A 74 3.76 1.39 11.61
CA SER A 74 3.72 2.10 12.90
C SER A 74 2.97 1.26 13.95
N SER A 75 2.74 1.81 15.15
CA SER A 75 1.88 1.24 16.19
C SER A 75 0.42 1.18 15.72
N LEU A 76 0.14 0.21 14.84
CA LEU A 76 -1.19 -0.08 14.34
C LEU A 76 -1.96 -0.77 15.46
N LYS A 77 -3.02 -0.12 15.93
CA LYS A 77 -4.03 -0.81 16.73
C LYS A 77 -4.64 -1.87 15.82
N ARG A 78 -4.37 -3.16 16.10
CA ARG A 78 -4.82 -4.32 15.32
C ARG A 78 -6.20 -4.03 14.71
N PRO A 79 -6.35 -3.98 13.38
CA PRO A 79 -7.67 -3.73 12.83
C PRO A 79 -8.48 -5.02 12.94
N ILE A 80 -9.66 -4.89 13.55
CA ILE A 80 -10.76 -5.86 13.50
C ILE A 80 -11.43 -5.72 12.11
N SER A 81 -10.65 -5.71 11.04
CA SER A 81 -11.10 -5.32 9.70
C SER A 81 -10.29 -6.08 8.65
N GLU A 82 -10.95 -6.54 7.59
CA GLU A 82 -10.49 -7.50 6.57
C GLU A 82 -9.21 -7.15 5.77
N ILE A 83 -8.46 -6.12 6.16
CA ILE A 83 -7.21 -5.71 5.51
C ILE A 83 -6.01 -6.47 6.05
N GLN A 84 -5.28 -7.12 5.15
CA GLN A 84 -3.97 -7.69 5.43
C GLN A 84 -2.88 -6.64 5.24
N ILE A 85 -2.11 -6.40 6.30
CA ILE A 85 -0.97 -5.50 6.30
C ILE A 85 0.30 -6.35 6.31
N LYS A 86 1.20 -6.10 5.36
CA LYS A 86 2.51 -6.74 5.25
C LYS A 86 3.58 -5.67 5.06
N THR A 87 4.81 -6.02 5.42
CA THR A 87 5.99 -5.23 5.08
C THR A 87 6.72 -5.83 3.88
N PHE A 88 7.59 -5.06 3.23
CA PHE A 88 8.48 -5.59 2.18
C PHE A 88 9.33 -6.75 2.71
N SER A 89 9.79 -6.66 3.96
CA SER A 89 10.48 -7.77 4.63
C SER A 89 9.62 -9.03 4.78
N ASP A 90 8.32 -8.89 5.08
CA ASP A 90 7.41 -10.05 5.19
C ASP A 90 7.21 -10.79 3.86
N VAL A 91 7.42 -10.12 2.73
CA VAL A 91 7.31 -10.72 1.38
C VAL A 91 8.67 -11.08 0.79
N GLY A 92 9.74 -11.03 1.59
CA GLY A 92 11.10 -11.37 1.16
C GLY A 92 11.74 -10.35 0.21
N LEU A 93 11.21 -9.11 0.20
CA LEU A 93 11.80 -7.96 -0.46
C LEU A 93 12.60 -7.19 0.59
N ASN A 94 13.82 -7.65 0.83
CA ASN A 94 14.78 -6.92 1.66
C ASN A 94 15.74 -6.17 0.74
N ASN A 95 15.97 -4.89 1.04
CA ASN A 95 17.08 -4.12 0.49
C ASN A 95 18.35 -4.43 1.29
#